data_AF-A0A2V2ENU9-F1
#
_entry.id   AF-A0A2V2ENU9-F1
#
_cell.length_a   1.000
_cell.length_b   1.000
_cell.length_c   1.000
_cell.angle_alpha   90.00
_cell.angle_beta   90.00
_cell.angle_gamma   90.00
#
_symmetry.space_group_name_H-M   'P 1'
#
loop_
_entity.id
_entity.type
_entity.pdbx_description
1 polymer ?
#
loop_
_entity_poly.entity_id
_entity_poly.type
_entity_poly.pdbx_seq_one_letter_code
_entity_poly.pdbx_strand_id
1 'polypeptide(L)' 'VEKLMGAKAAKMSEDSLKAIDALLGVRKEYLGKFLDTVKANYGTPEAFLTKAIGLTEDEIKAFQDKYLERL' A
#
# COMPACT_ATOMS: atom_id res chain seq x y z
N VAL A 1 16.03 -11.62 16.15
CA VAL A 1 14.93 -12.13 15.29
C VAL A 1 15.45 -12.53 13.91
N GLU A 2 16.33 -11.74 13.27
CA GLU A 2 16.99 -12.10 11.98
C GLU A 2 17.68 -13.47 11.97
N LYS A 3 18.43 -13.82 13.03
CA LYS A 3 19.20 -15.07 13.09
C LYS A 3 18.32 -16.34 13.15
N LEU A 4 17.08 -16.23 13.64
CA LEU A 4 16.10 -17.32 13.69
C LEU A 4 15.39 -17.51 12.33
N MET A 5 15.23 -16.43 11.56
CA MET A 5 14.65 -16.47 10.21
C MET A 5 15.63 -17.10 9.21
N GLY A 6 16.92 -16.75 9.29
CA GLY A 6 17.95 -17.28 8.38
C GLY A 6 18.19 -18.79 8.49
N ALA A 7 18.12 -19.36 9.70
CA ALA A 7 18.31 -20.80 9.92
C ALA A 7 17.07 -21.63 9.57
N LYS A 8 15.85 -21.06 9.66
CA LYS A 8 14.60 -21.76 9.33
C LYS A 8 14.31 -21.71 7.83
N ALA A 9 14.65 -20.60 7.15
CA ALA A 9 14.55 -20.46 5.70
C ALA A 9 15.42 -21.47 4.93
N ALA A 10 16.59 -21.85 5.47
CA ALA A 10 17.48 -22.83 4.87
C ALA A 10 16.91 -24.27 4.79
N LYS A 11 15.77 -24.54 5.45
CA LYS A 11 15.10 -25.85 5.47
C LYS A 11 13.71 -25.84 4.82
N MET A 12 13.29 -24.70 4.27
CA MET A 12 11.99 -24.57 3.61
C MET A 12 12.13 -24.95 2.13
N SER A 13 11.17 -25.72 1.62
CA SER A 13 11.11 -26.02 0.19
C SER A 13 10.97 -24.73 -0.61
N GLU A 14 11.46 -24.75 -1.85
CA GLU A 14 11.37 -23.61 -2.77
C GLU A 14 9.92 -23.12 -2.92
N ASP A 15 8.95 -24.04 -2.91
CA ASP A 15 7.51 -23.72 -2.95
C ASP A 15 7.04 -22.98 -1.70
N SER A 16 7.58 -23.29 -0.53
CA SER A 16 7.23 -22.61 0.72
C SER A 16 7.81 -21.20 0.77
N LEU A 17 9.00 -21.00 0.20
CA LEU A 17 9.59 -19.67 0.05
C LEU A 17 8.81 -18.82 -0.96
N LYS A 18 8.40 -19.40 -2.09
CA LYS A 18 7.51 -18.75 -3.08
C LYS A 18 6.15 -18.40 -2.48
N ALA A 19 5.59 -19.23 -1.61
CA ALA A 19 4.34 -18.94 -0.93
C ALA A 19 4.47 -17.76 0.05
N ILE A 20 5.58 -17.69 0.80
CA ILE A 20 5.87 -16.53 1.68
C ILE A 20 6.09 -15.26 0.86
N ASP A 21 6.85 -15.34 -0.23
CA ASP A 21 7.09 -14.20 -1.12
C ASP A 21 5.79 -13.72 -1.79
N ALA A 22 4.91 -14.65 -2.15
CA ALA A 22 3.57 -14.33 -2.63
C ALA A 22 2.73 -13.65 -1.54
N LEU A 23 2.80 -14.10 -0.28
CA LEU A 23 2.04 -13.50 0.83
C LEU A 23 2.56 -12.12 1.26
N LEU A 24 3.87 -11.90 1.20
CA LEU A 24 4.53 -10.67 1.64
C LEU A 24 4.80 -9.68 0.50
N GLY A 25 4.68 -10.14 -0.75
CA GLY A 25 4.93 -9.33 -1.94
C GLY A 25 3.88 -8.25 -2.14
N VAL A 26 4.32 -7.06 -2.52
CA VAL A 26 3.43 -5.99 -2.96
C VAL A 26 2.89 -6.37 -4.33
N ARG A 27 1.64 -6.86 -4.38
CA ARG A 27 0.97 -7.16 -5.64
C ARG A 27 0.04 -6.03 -6.05
N LYS A 28 -0.09 -5.80 -7.35
CA LYS A 28 -0.96 -4.75 -7.92
C LYS A 28 -2.41 -4.90 -7.46
N GLU A 29 -2.84 -6.13 -7.24
CA GLU A 29 -4.17 -6.50 -6.76
C GLU A 29 -4.46 -5.96 -5.36
N TYR A 30 -3.46 -5.83 -4.49
CA TYR A 30 -3.63 -5.27 -3.15
C TYR A 30 -3.90 -3.76 -3.21
N LEU A 31 -3.16 -3.06 -4.08
CA LEU A 31 -3.44 -1.65 -4.35
C LEU A 31 -4.83 -1.48 -4.99
N GLY A 32 -5.20 -2.36 -5.93
CA GLY A 32 -6.53 -2.38 -6.52
C GLY A 32 -7.63 -2.53 -5.46
N LYS A 33 -7.49 -3.50 -4.55
CA LYS A 33 -8.46 -3.71 -3.46
C LYS A 33 -8.54 -2.56 -2.47
N PHE A 34 -7.41 -1.91 -2.20
CA PHE A 34 -7.39 -0.69 -1.42
C PHE A 34 -8.22 0.41 -2.12
N LEU A 35 -7.97 0.66 -3.41
CA LEU A 35 -8.71 1.68 -4.18
C LEU A 35 -10.21 1.35 -4.30
N ASP A 36 -10.57 0.08 -4.48
CA ASP A 36 -11.95 -0.39 -4.46
C ASP A 36 -12.63 -0.04 -3.13
N THR A 37 -11.93 -0.28 -2.01
CA THR A 37 -12.42 -0.01 -0.66
C THR A 37 -12.58 1.49 -0.42
N VAL A 38 -11.61 2.29 -0.88
CA VAL A 38 -11.68 3.76 -0.85
C VAL A 38 -12.91 4.26 -1.61
N LYS A 39 -13.11 3.77 -2.84
CA LYS A 39 -14.27 4.14 -3.66
C LYS A 39 -15.59 3.73 -3.00
N ALA A 40 -15.68 2.52 -2.45
CA ALA A 40 -16.90 2.01 -1.82
C ALA A 40 -17.32 2.81 -0.57
N ASN A 41 -16.36 3.18 0.28
CA ASN A 41 -16.66 3.81 1.57
C ASN A 41 -16.62 5.34 1.54
N TYR A 42 -15.83 5.93 0.63
CA TYR A 42 -15.59 7.37 0.60
C TYR A 42 -15.95 8.02 -0.75
N GLY A 43 -16.22 7.23 -1.80
CA GLY A 43 -16.59 7.71 -3.12
C GLY A 43 -15.40 8.09 -3.99
N THR A 44 -14.55 9.01 -3.51
CA THR A 44 -13.34 9.46 -4.22
C THR A 44 -12.08 9.38 -3.34
N PRO A 45 -10.88 9.28 -3.94
CA PRO A 45 -9.62 9.38 -3.21
C PRO A 45 -9.50 10.68 -2.40
N GLU A 46 -9.93 11.81 -2.95
CA GLU A 46 -9.92 13.11 -2.25
C GLU A 46 -10.84 13.11 -1.02
N ALA A 47 -12.01 12.48 -1.13
CA ALA A 47 -12.92 12.32 -0.01
C ALA A 47 -12.34 11.40 1.08
N PHE A 48 -11.55 10.40 0.71
CA PHE A 48 -10.80 9.59 1.68
C PHE A 48 -9.71 10.39 2.39
N LEU A 49 -8.94 11.19 1.65
CA LEU A 49 -7.90 12.05 2.23
C LEU A 49 -8.49 13.06 3.21
N THR A 50 -9.63 13.65 2.90
CA THR A 50 -10.27 14.63 3.79
C THR A 50 -11.02 13.97 4.96
N LYS A 51 -11.79 12.91 4.72
CA LYS A 51 -12.68 12.33 5.74
C LYS A 51 -12.03 11.25 6.62
N ALA A 52 -11.12 10.47 6.07
CA ALA A 52 -10.47 9.38 6.80
C ALA A 52 -9.10 9.76 7.35
N ILE A 53 -8.29 10.47 6.54
CA ILE A 53 -6.95 10.90 6.92
C ILE A 53 -6.98 12.26 7.64
N GLY A 54 -7.98 13.09 7.36
CA GLY A 54 -8.15 14.39 8.02
C GLY A 54 -7.36 15.53 7.37
N LEU A 55 -6.95 15.38 6.11
CA LEU A 55 -6.30 16.47 5.38
C LEU A 55 -7.30 17.57 5.03
N THR A 56 -6.84 18.81 5.12
CA THR A 56 -7.57 19.97 4.60
C THR A 56 -7.37 20.10 3.09
N GLU A 57 -8.27 20.86 2.44
CA GLU A 57 -8.14 21.17 1.01
C GLU A 57 -6.84 21.94 0.70
N ASP A 58 -6.44 22.84 1.60
CA ASP A 58 -5.20 23.62 1.46
C ASP A 58 -3.95 22.74 1.52
N GLU A 59 -3.93 21.74 2.40
CA GLU A 59 -2.83 20.76 2.47
C GLU A 59 -2.77 19.88 1.21
N ILE A 60 -3.92 19.43 0.71
CA ILE A 60 -3.99 18.66 -0.55
C ILE A 60 -3.45 19.50 -1.71
N LYS A 61 -3.85 20.77 -1.78
CA LYS A 61 -3.35 21.70 -2.81
C LYS A 61 -1.86 21.96 -2.68
N ALA A 62 -1.35 22.15 -1.47
CA ALA A 62 0.09 22.30 -1.24
C ALA A 62 0.89 21.07 -1.67
N PHE A 63 0.33 19.85 -1.48
CA PHE A 63 0.94 18.63 -2.01
C PHE A 63 0.89 18.56 -3.54
N GLN A 64 -0.23 18.91 -4.15
CA GLN A 64 -0.35 18.96 -5.61
C GLN A 64 0.66 19.93 -6.21
N ASP A 65 0.74 21.16 -5.68
CA ASP A 65 1.68 22.19 -6.14
C ASP A 65 3.15 21.77 -5.98
N LYS A 66 3.44 20.93 -4.98
CA LYS A 66 4.79 20.44 -4.69
C LYS A 66 5.19 19.24 -5.56
N TYR A 67 4.28 18.32 -5.83
CA TYR A 67 4.60 17.00 -6.40
C TYR A 67 4.11 16.80 -7.84
N LEU A 68 3.14 17.57 -8.32
CA LEU A 68 2.83 17.60 -9.73
C LEU A 68 3.84 18.51 -10.41
N GLU A 69 4.74 17.94 -11.21
CA GLU A 69 5.43 18.74 -12.22
C GLU A 69 4.36 19.46 -13.04
N ARG A 70 4.52 20.77 -13.26
CA ARG A 70 3.69 21.51 -14.21
C ARG A 70 3.94 20.88 -15.59
N LEU A 71 3.11 19.91 -15.96
CA LEU A 71 3.08 19.29 -17.27
C LEU A 71 2.93 20.35 -18.37
#